data_AF-A0A2S2NGE0-F1
#
_entry.id   AF-A0A2S2NGE0-F1
#
_cell.length_a   1.000
_cell.length_b   1.000
_cell.length_c   1.000
_cell.angle_alpha   90.00
_cell.angle_beta   90.00
_cell.angle_gamma   90.00
#
_symmetry.space_group_name_H-M   'P 1'
#
loop_
_entity.id
_entity.type
_entity.pdbx_description
1 polymer ?
#
loop_
_entity_poly.entity_id
_entity_poly.type
_entity_poly.pdbx_seq_one_letter_code
_entity_poly.pdbx_strand_id
1 'polypeptide(L)'
;MACDDDDDFVRGIFCPHVAVLCSDKAQEMCRKNNLNFSDLLNPFARLTDVNFKDTNGSTINVPNLQIKFSNINSQPLSVTKERSRLHNSVNVTTEPSNITVKIGND
;
A
#
# COMPACT_ATOMS: atom_id res chain seq x y z
N MET A 1 -9.15 25.58 -0.55
CA MET A 1 -8.07 25.22 -1.49
C MET A 1 -7.97 23.70 -1.44
N ALA A 2 -8.76 23.04 -2.28
CA ALA A 2 -8.99 21.59 -2.26
C ALA A 2 -9.17 21.16 -3.71
N CYS A 3 -8.06 21.06 -4.46
CA CYS A 3 -8.08 20.69 -5.87
C CYS A 3 -6.89 19.80 -6.29
N ASP A 4 -6.14 19.21 -5.37
CA ASP A 4 -4.95 18.40 -5.70
C ASP A 4 -5.08 16.89 -5.34
N ASP A 5 -6.18 16.48 -4.70
CA ASP A 5 -6.31 15.10 -4.17
C ASP A 5 -6.49 14.02 -5.26
N ASP A 6 -7.24 14.32 -6.33
CA ASP A 6 -7.55 13.32 -7.37
C ASP A 6 -6.32 12.95 -8.21
N ASP A 7 -5.49 13.95 -8.48
CA ASP A 7 -4.32 13.86 -9.32
C ASP A 7 -3.19 13.08 -8.62
N ASP A 8 -3.02 13.32 -7.32
CA ASP A 8 -2.11 12.55 -6.47
C ASP A 8 -2.63 11.14 -6.20
N PHE A 9 -3.96 10.95 -6.12
CA PHE A 9 -4.56 9.63 -6.02
C PHE A 9 -4.25 8.78 -7.26
N VAL A 10 -4.52 9.29 -8.46
CA VAL A 10 -4.25 8.59 -9.72
C VAL A 10 -2.75 8.25 -9.84
N ARG A 11 -1.87 9.22 -9.57
CA ARG A 11 -0.41 9.00 -9.61
C ARG A 11 0.05 7.94 -8.60
N GLY A 12 -0.56 7.87 -7.42
CA GLY A 12 -0.24 6.85 -6.43
C GLY A 12 -0.80 5.46 -6.74
N ILE A 13 -1.90 5.36 -7.50
CA ILE A 13 -2.44 4.08 -7.95
C ILE A 13 -1.61 3.53 -9.12
N PHE A 14 -1.25 4.36 -10.10
CA PHE A 14 -0.56 3.97 -11.32
C PHE A 14 0.95 4.23 -11.32
N CYS A 15 1.57 4.24 -10.14
CA CYS A 15 3.01 4.41 -10.03
C CYS A 15 3.79 3.16 -10.46
N PRO A 16 5.05 3.32 -10.90
CA PRO A 16 5.93 2.19 -11.16
C PRO A 16 6.07 1.27 -9.94
N HIS A 17 5.95 -0.03 -10.19
CA HIS A 17 6.07 -1.06 -9.16
C HIS A 17 7.43 -1.78 -9.29
N VAL A 18 8.18 -1.81 -8.21
CA VAL A 18 9.55 -2.34 -8.16
C VAL A 18 9.60 -3.52 -7.20
N ALA A 19 9.91 -4.69 -7.72
CA ALA A 19 10.18 -5.87 -6.90
C ALA A 19 11.57 -5.76 -6.27
N VAL A 20 11.69 -6.04 -4.97
CA VAL A 20 12.93 -5.97 -4.22
C VAL A 20 13.36 -7.34 -3.73
N LEU A 21 14.67 -7.58 -3.82
CA LEU A 21 15.35 -8.74 -3.25
C LEU A 21 16.40 -8.22 -2.25
N CYS A 22 16.50 -8.88 -1.11
CA CYS A 22 17.50 -8.60 -0.10
C CYS A 22 18.08 -9.92 0.43
N SER A 23 19.20 -9.84 1.14
CA SER A 23 19.77 -11.01 1.81
C SER A 23 18.93 -11.41 3.03
N ASP A 24 19.01 -12.69 3.41
CA ASP A 24 18.27 -13.20 4.57
C ASP A 24 18.57 -12.44 5.86
N LYS A 25 19.84 -12.02 6.04
CA LYS A 25 20.27 -11.21 7.19
C LYS A 25 19.58 -9.85 7.21
N ALA A 26 19.43 -9.20 6.06
CA ALA A 26 18.76 -7.91 5.97
C ALA A 26 17.26 -8.06 6.29
N GLN A 27 16.61 -9.08 5.72
CA GLN A 27 15.20 -9.37 6.00
C GLN A 27 14.97 -9.71 7.48
N GLU A 28 15.88 -10.47 8.10
CA GLU A 28 15.81 -10.82 9.53
C GLU A 28 15.88 -9.56 10.42
N MET A 29 16.76 -8.61 10.08
CA MET A 29 16.85 -7.34 10.79
C MET A 29 15.57 -6.51 10.67
N CYS A 30 14.94 -6.46 9.50
CA CYS A 30 13.64 -5.79 9.33
C CYS A 30 12.54 -6.46 10.18
N ARG A 31 12.53 -7.79 10.22
CA ARG A 31 11.52 -8.57 10.95
C ARG A 31 11.56 -8.33 12.46
N LYS A 32 12.70 -7.93 13.04
CA LYS A 32 12.80 -7.52 14.45
C LYS A 32 11.88 -6.35 14.80
N ASN A 33 11.53 -5.53 13.81
CA ASN A 33 10.59 -4.40 13.94
C ASN A 33 9.21 -4.71 13.34
N ASN A 34 8.89 -5.99 13.11
CA ASN A 34 7.67 -6.44 12.44
C ASN A 34 7.49 -5.87 11.02
N LEU A 35 8.59 -5.56 10.33
CA LEU A 35 8.59 -5.03 8.96
C LEU A 35 9.26 -6.02 7.99
N ASN A 36 8.87 -5.97 6.71
CA ASN A 36 9.66 -6.52 5.62
C ASN A 36 10.66 -5.49 5.11
N PHE A 37 11.67 -5.95 4.36
CA PHE A 37 12.62 -5.04 3.72
C PHE A 37 11.95 -4.02 2.79
N SER A 38 10.90 -4.41 2.05
CA SER A 38 10.12 -3.49 1.21
C SER A 38 9.46 -2.37 2.01
N ASP A 39 9.00 -2.66 3.23
CA ASP A 39 8.31 -1.67 4.07
C ASP A 39 9.29 -0.60 4.58
N LEU A 40 10.54 -0.99 4.84
CA LEU A 40 11.61 -0.07 5.21
C LEU A 40 11.93 0.94 4.09
N LEU A 41 11.63 0.59 2.84
CA LEU A 41 11.87 1.47 1.68
C LEU A 41 10.77 2.49 1.45
N ASN A 42 9.57 2.31 2.04
CA ASN A 42 8.44 3.21 1.83
C ASN A 42 8.72 4.70 2.10
N PRO A 43 9.52 5.10 3.11
CA PRO A 43 9.87 6.51 3.29
C PRO A 43 10.58 7.14 2.07
N PHE A 44 11.23 6.32 1.24
CA PHE A 44 11.96 6.74 0.04
C PHE A 44 11.14 6.56 -1.25
N ALA A 45 9.87 6.20 -1.14
CA ALA A 45 8.98 5.91 -2.25
C ALA A 45 8.48 7.16 -3.00
N ARG A 46 8.67 8.36 -2.45
CA ARG A 46 8.27 9.63 -3.06
C ARG A 46 9.51 10.47 -3.33
N LEU A 47 9.77 10.75 -4.59
CA LEU A 47 10.93 11.51 -5.05
C LEU A 47 10.44 12.88 -5.55
N THR A 48 11.06 13.95 -5.05
CA THR A 48 10.67 15.32 -5.41
C THR A 48 11.37 15.81 -6.66
N ASP A 49 12.64 15.44 -6.85
CA ASP A 49 13.52 15.98 -7.90
C ASP A 49 14.18 14.86 -8.70
N VAL A 50 13.49 14.36 -9.73
CA VAL A 50 13.99 13.28 -10.59
C VAL A 50 14.20 13.79 -12.01
N ASN A 51 15.42 13.64 -12.49
CA ASN A 51 15.81 13.97 -13.86
C ASN A 51 16.25 12.71 -14.60
N PHE A 52 15.76 12.52 -15.82
CA PHE A 52 16.24 11.50 -16.73
C PHE A 52 16.59 12.09 -18.08
N LYS A 53 17.49 11.42 -18.81
CA LYS A 53 17.83 11.77 -20.18
C LYS A 53 16.97 10.93 -21.13
N ASP A 54 16.37 11.57 -22.12
CA ASP A 54 15.75 10.86 -23.24
C ASP A 54 16.82 10.30 -24.20
N THR A 55 16.38 9.58 -25.23
CA THR A 55 17.27 9.00 -26.25
C THR A 55 18.04 10.04 -27.07
N ASN A 56 17.58 11.29 -27.07
CA ASN A 56 18.22 12.42 -27.76
C ASN A 56 19.16 13.21 -26.83
N GLY A 57 19.29 12.80 -25.56
CA GLY A 57 20.11 13.47 -24.56
C GLY A 57 19.45 14.68 -23.88
N SER A 58 18.17 14.94 -24.15
CA SER A 58 17.39 15.99 -23.49
C SER A 58 17.04 15.58 -22.06
N THR A 59 17.18 16.49 -21.11
CA THR A 59 16.80 16.26 -19.71
C THR A 59 15.31 16.46 -19.54
N ILE A 60 14.62 15.44 -19.04
CA ILE A 60 13.22 15.48 -18.65
C ILE A 60 13.16 15.46 -17.11
N ASN A 61 12.47 16.45 -16.55
CA ASN A 61 12.19 16.51 -15.12
C ASN A 61 10.82 15.87 -14.85
N VAL A 62 10.76 14.94 -13.90
CA VAL A 62 9.51 14.38 -13.39
C VAL A 62 9.37 14.73 -11.91
N PRO A 63 8.59 15.78 -11.61
CA PRO A 63 8.32 16.14 -10.23
C PRO A 63 7.39 15.11 -9.59
N ASN A 64 7.56 14.89 -8.28
CA ASN A 64 6.67 14.07 -7.46
C ASN A 64 6.53 12.62 -7.95
N LEU A 65 7.61 12.03 -8.46
CA LEU A 65 7.62 10.63 -8.86
C LEU A 65 7.39 9.74 -7.62
N GLN A 66 6.28 9.02 -7.63
CA GLN A 66 6.01 7.97 -6.65
C GLN A 66 6.40 6.62 -7.24
N ILE A 67 6.94 5.74 -6.41
CA ILE A 67 7.21 4.32 -6.72
C ILE A 67 6.62 3.45 -5.62
N LYS A 68 6.34 2.18 -5.93
CA LYS A 68 5.93 1.20 -4.92
C LYS A 68 6.88 0.02 -4.90
N PHE A 69 7.21 -0.43 -3.70
CA PHE A 69 8.08 -1.58 -3.50
C PHE A 69 7.28 -2.80 -3.07
N SER A 70 7.62 -3.97 -3.60
CA SER A 70 7.10 -5.25 -3.13
C SER A 70 8.22 -6.27 -3.05
N ASN A 71 8.11 -7.21 -2.11
CA ASN A 71 9.07 -8.32 -2.05
C ASN A 71 8.87 -9.20 -3.29
N ILE A 72 9.95 -9.60 -3.97
CA ILE A 72 9.90 -10.47 -5.15
C ILE A 72 9.19 -11.82 -4.89
N ASN A 73 9.24 -12.30 -3.65
CA ASN A 73 8.61 -13.55 -3.23
C ASN A 73 7.15 -13.34 -2.76
N SER A 74 6.63 -12.12 -2.84
CA SER A 74 5.22 -11.84 -2.51
C SER A 74 4.35 -12.62 -3.49
N GLN A 75 3.67 -13.65 -2.99
CA GLN A 75 2.68 -14.33 -3.81
C GLN A 75 1.53 -13.36 -4.09
N PRO A 76 1.02 -13.29 -5.33
CA PRO A 76 -0.24 -12.63 -5.60
C PRO A 76 -1.28 -13.22 -4.65
N LEU A 77 -1.98 -12.36 -3.91
CA LEU A 77 -3.05 -12.81 -3.04
C LEU A 77 -4.04 -13.60 -3.91
N SER A 78 -4.22 -14.89 -3.60
CA SER A 78 -5.20 -15.71 -4.29
C SER A 78 -6.57 -15.04 -4.10
N VAL A 79 -7.22 -14.67 -5.21
CA VAL A 79 -8.54 -14.01 -5.20
C VAL A 79 -9.55 -14.80 -4.36
N THR A 80 -9.43 -16.13 -4.35
CA THR A 80 -10.23 -17.03 -3.52
C THR A 80 -9.98 -16.84 -2.02
N LYS A 81 -8.71 -16.69 -1.60
CA LYS A 81 -8.33 -16.46 -0.19
C LYS A 81 -8.83 -15.11 0.31
N GLU A 82 -8.70 -14.05 -0.49
CA GLU A 82 -9.23 -12.74 -0.10
C GLU A 82 -10.76 -12.71 -0.08
N ARG A 83 -11.44 -13.36 -1.03
CA ARG A 83 -12.90 -13.50 -1.00
C ARG A 83 -13.37 -14.22 0.27
N SER A 84 -12.68 -15.30 0.67
CA SER A 84 -12.98 -16.02 1.90
C SER A 84 -12.69 -15.17 3.15
N ARG A 85 -11.57 -14.44 3.18
CA ARG A 85 -11.23 -13.53 4.29
C ARG A 85 -12.30 -12.45 4.47
N LEU A 86 -12.70 -11.80 3.37
CA LEU A 86 -13.76 -10.80 3.37
C LEU A 86 -15.11 -11.39 3.80
N HIS A 87 -15.48 -12.55 3.27
CA HIS A 87 -16.70 -13.28 3.65
C HIS A 87 -16.74 -13.59 5.15
N ASN A 88 -15.62 -14.05 5.72
CA ASN A 88 -15.52 -14.34 7.14
C ASN A 88 -15.58 -13.07 7.99
N SER A 89 -14.98 -11.95 7.54
CA SER A 89 -15.05 -10.67 8.24
C SER A 89 -16.47 -10.10 8.34
N VAL A 90 -17.32 -10.28 7.32
CA VAL A 90 -18.73 -9.82 7.39
C VAL A 90 -19.61 -10.77 8.21
N ASN A 91 -19.29 -12.07 8.24
CA ASN A 91 -20.07 -13.05 9.01
C ASN A 91 -19.79 -13.03 10.52
N VAL A 92 -18.72 -12.35 10.98
CA VAL A 92 -18.42 -12.20 12.41
C VAL A 92 -19.43 -11.29 13.14
N THR A 93 -20.32 -10.60 12.43
CA THR A 93 -21.27 -9.63 13.02
C THR A 93 -22.74 -9.98 12.78
N THR A 94 -23.12 -11.25 12.93
CA THR A 94 -24.54 -11.65 12.88
C THR A 94 -25.00 -12.44 14.10
N GLU A 95 -24.48 -12.14 15.29
CA GLU A 95 -25.28 -12.33 16.49
C GLU A 95 -26.16 -11.08 16.61
N PRO A 96 -27.47 -11.13 16.29
CA PRO A 96 -28.36 -10.04 16.62
C PRO A 96 -28.46 -9.98 18.15
N SER A 97 -27.52 -9.29 18.78
CA SER A 97 -27.73 -8.74 20.10
C SER A 97 -28.88 -7.76 19.91
N ASN A 98 -30.09 -8.21 20.16
CA ASN A 98 -31.29 -7.41 20.22
C ASN A 98 -31.13 -6.43 21.39
N ILE A 99 -30.41 -5.33 21.16
CA ILE A 99 -30.28 -4.23 22.11
C ILE A 99 -31.67 -3.58 22.20
N THR A 100 -32.46 -4.04 23.15
CA THR A 100 -33.74 -3.40 23.49
C THR A 100 -33.41 -2.13 24.27
N VAL A 101 -33.34 -1.01 23.57
CA VAL A 101 -33.17 0.31 24.19
C VAL A 101 -34.54 0.76 24.70
N LYS A 102 -34.73 0.73 26.02
CA LYS A 102 -35.89 1.39 26.64
C LYS A 102 -35.64 2.90 26.63
N ILE A 103 -36.37 3.60 25.76
CA ILE A 103 -36.54 5.05 25.84
C ILE A 103 -37.76 5.27 26.76
N GLY A 104 -37.61 6.06 27.84
CA GLY A 104 -38.59 6.23 28.95
C GLY A 104 -40.04 6.53 28.51
N ASN A 105 -41.08 6.42 29.35
CA ASN A 105 -41.24 6.51 30.81
C ASN A 105 -42.26 5.47 31.33
N ASP A 106 -42.00 4.91 32.51
CA ASP A 106 -42.87 4.93 33.71
C ASP A 106 -42.03 4.48 34.92
#